data_AF-A0A950A2T8-F1
#
_entry.id   AF-A0A950A2T8-F1
#
_cell.length_a   1.000
_cell.length_b   1.000
_cell.length_c   1.000
_cell.angle_alpha   90.00
_cell.angle_beta   90.00
_cell.angle_gamma   90.00
#
_symmetry.space_group_name_H-M   'P 1'
#
loop_
_entity.id
_entity.type
_entity.pdbx_description
1 polymer ?
#
loop_
_entity_poly.entity_id
_entity_poly.type
_entity_poly.pdbx_seq_one_letter_code
_entity_poly.pdbx_strand_id
1 'polypeptide(L)'
;YENEGAQRAGHIPRAKSIPWAQAVKEDGTFKSADDLRDLYGGKGVLSGDPIIAYCRIGERSAHTWFVLHELLGERDVKNYDGSWTEWGNLVNVPIEKG
;
A
#
# COMPACT_ATOMS: atom_id res chain seq x y z
N TYR A 1 11.98 -6.62 -19.35
CA TYR A 1 10.97 -6.45 -18.31
C TYR A 1 9.70 -7.09 -18.82
N GLU A 2 9.35 -8.24 -18.24
CA GLU A 2 8.12 -8.95 -18.59
C GLU A 2 6.91 -8.05 -18.33
N ASN A 3 5.82 -8.33 -19.02
CA ASN A 3 4.72 -7.42 -19.27
C ASN A 3 3.96 -7.05 -17.97
N GLU A 4 4.40 -6.01 -17.24
CA GLU A 4 3.75 -5.46 -16.01
C GLU A 4 2.44 -4.69 -16.30
N GLY A 5 1.75 -5.08 -17.37
CA GLY A 5 0.46 -4.54 -17.78
C GLY A 5 -0.67 -5.16 -16.97
N ALA A 6 -1.66 -4.34 -16.61
CA ALA A 6 -2.94 -4.80 -16.10
C ALA A 6 -4.02 -4.54 -17.16
N GLN A 7 -4.85 -5.54 -17.44
CA GLN A 7 -5.96 -5.40 -18.39
C GLN A 7 -7.06 -4.44 -17.89
N ARG A 8 -7.12 -4.20 -16.58
CA ARG A 8 -8.16 -3.36 -15.95
C ARG A 8 -7.54 -2.28 -15.06
N ALA A 9 -8.08 -1.08 -15.15
CA ALA A 9 -7.76 0.06 -14.28
C ALA A 9 -8.73 0.15 -13.10
N GLY A 10 -8.24 0.62 -11.96
CA GLY A 10 -9.00 0.80 -10.72
C GLY A 10 -8.14 0.49 -9.50
N HIS A 11 -8.79 0.14 -8.39
CA HIS A 11 -8.16 -0.32 -7.17
C HIS A 11 -8.99 -1.44 -6.52
N ILE A 12 -8.39 -2.14 -5.55
CA ILE A 12 -9.11 -3.14 -4.75
C ILE A 12 -10.18 -2.40 -3.94
N PRO A 13 -11.41 -2.94 -3.82
CA PRO A 13 -12.47 -2.27 -3.07
C PRO A 13 -12.05 -1.86 -1.66
N ARG A 14 -12.44 -0.65 -1.24
CA ARG A 14 -12.11 -0.03 0.06
C ARG A 14 -10.63 0.32 0.28
N ALA A 15 -9.74 0.06 -0.70
CA ALA A 15 -8.33 0.41 -0.58
C ALA A 15 -8.14 1.93 -0.35
N LYS A 16 -7.14 2.27 0.47
CA LYS A 16 -6.76 3.66 0.74
C LYS A 16 -5.53 4.02 -0.08
N SER A 17 -5.65 5.03 -0.94
CA SER A 17 -4.54 5.51 -1.76
C SER A 17 -3.59 6.38 -0.93
N ILE A 18 -2.39 5.85 -0.67
CA ILE A 18 -1.30 6.54 0.02
C ILE A 18 -0.02 6.28 -0.79
N PRO A 19 0.39 7.22 -1.67
CA PRO A 19 1.66 7.12 -2.38
C PRO A 19 2.83 6.95 -1.41
N TRP A 20 3.68 5.95 -1.62
CA TRP A 20 4.79 5.60 -0.72
C TRP A 20 5.70 6.81 -0.39
N ALA A 21 5.90 7.71 -1.36
CA ALA A 21 6.72 8.91 -1.21
C ALA A 21 6.19 9.88 -0.14
N GLN A 22 4.92 9.78 0.27
CA GLN A 22 4.37 10.60 1.36
C GLN A 22 4.93 10.19 2.73
N ALA A 23 5.55 9.01 2.86
CA ALA A 23 6.17 8.53 4.10
C ALA A 23 7.65 8.96 4.26
N VAL A 24 8.23 9.62 3.24
CA VAL A 24 9.60 10.13 3.28
C VAL A 24 9.64 11.66 3.21
N LYS A 25 10.76 12.23 3.64
CA LYS A 25 11.10 13.66 3.50
C LYS A 25 11.81 13.88 2.16
N GLU A 26 12.07 15.15 1.84
CA GLU A 26 12.77 15.53 0.60
C GLU A 26 14.21 14.98 0.52
N ASP A 27 14.85 14.75 1.66
CA ASP A 27 16.19 14.14 1.74
C ASP A 27 16.18 12.61 1.63
N GLY A 28 15.00 12.00 1.46
CA GLY A 28 14.82 10.55 1.35
C GLY A 28 14.74 9.82 2.69
N THR A 29 14.88 10.50 3.82
CA THR A 29 14.70 9.87 5.15
C THR A 29 13.23 9.65 5.46
N PHE A 30 12.91 8.64 6.28
CA PHE A 30 11.55 8.46 6.78
C PHE A 30 11.09 9.68 7.58
N LYS A 31 9.79 9.98 7.50
CA LYS A 31 9.14 10.94 8.40
C LYS A 31 9.16 10.43 9.85
N SER A 32 8.87 11.33 10.79
CA SER A 32 8.77 10.95 12.20
C SER A 32 7.63 9.95 12.42
N ALA A 33 7.70 9.15 13.49
CA ALA A 33 6.64 8.21 13.81
C ALA A 33 5.28 8.90 13.97
N ASP A 34 5.25 10.12 14.53
CA ASP A 34 4.01 10.88 14.72
C ASP A 34 3.44 11.37 13.38
N ASP A 35 4.26 11.93 12.49
CA ASP A 35 3.82 12.32 11.15
C ASP A 35 3.28 11.12 10.35
N LEU A 36 3.91 9.95 10.52
CA LEU A 36 3.49 8.71 9.89
C LEU A 36 2.15 8.24 10.47
N ARG A 37 1.97 8.29 11.80
CA ARG A 37 0.68 7.97 12.43
C ARG A 37 -0.43 8.88 11.94
N ASP A 38 -0.17 10.18 11.79
CA ASP A 38 -1.14 11.13 11.28
C ASP A 38 -1.48 10.83 9.81
N LEU A 39 -0.47 10.51 8.98
CA LEU A 39 -0.66 10.14 7.58
C LEU A 39 -1.57 8.91 7.42
N TYR A 40 -1.23 7.81 8.09
CA TYR A 40 -1.96 6.55 7.95
C TYR A 40 -3.28 6.56 8.73
N GLY A 41 -3.29 7.13 9.93
CA GLY A 41 -4.47 7.31 10.77
C GLY A 41 -5.51 8.23 10.13
N GLY A 42 -5.08 9.35 9.56
CA GLY A 42 -5.96 10.29 8.83
C GLY A 42 -6.62 9.68 7.58
N LYS A 43 -6.09 8.55 7.09
CA LYS A 43 -6.66 7.76 5.98
C LYS A 43 -7.48 6.56 6.47
N GLY A 44 -7.54 6.33 7.78
CA GLY A 44 -8.24 5.22 8.42
C GLY A 44 -7.53 3.88 8.26
N VAL A 45 -6.21 3.86 8.04
CA VAL A 45 -5.42 2.61 7.92
C VAL A 45 -5.12 2.01 9.29
N LEU A 46 -4.93 2.86 10.30
CA LEU A 46 -4.62 2.44 11.67
C LEU A 46 -5.91 2.18 12.48
N SER A 47 -6.79 1.33 11.97
CA SER A 47 -8.07 0.99 12.61
C SER A 47 -7.97 -0.17 13.61
N GLY A 48 -6.82 -0.86 13.66
CA GLY A 48 -6.63 -2.11 14.40
C GLY A 48 -7.00 -3.37 13.61
N ASP A 49 -7.53 -3.21 12.39
CA ASP A 49 -7.75 -4.33 11.47
C ASP A 49 -6.44 -4.77 10.78
N PRO A 50 -6.35 -6.01 10.26
CA PRO A 50 -5.22 -6.44 9.45
C PRO A 50 -5.00 -5.55 8.22
N ILE A 51 -3.75 -5.19 7.95
CA ILE A 51 -3.36 -4.28 6.87
C ILE A 51 -2.67 -5.06 5.74
N ILE A 52 -3.09 -4.80 4.49
CA ILE A 52 -2.44 -5.34 3.30
C ILE A 52 -1.93 -4.18 2.44
N ALA A 53 -0.60 -4.11 2.28
CA ALA A 53 0.04 -3.17 1.37
C ALA A 53 0.19 -3.81 -0.02
N TYR A 54 -0.14 -3.06 -1.08
CA TYR A 54 0.08 -3.49 -2.46
C TYR A 54 0.43 -2.29 -3.35
N CYS A 55 1.13 -2.52 -4.46
CA CYS A 55 1.36 -1.50 -5.48
C CYS A 55 1.07 -2.06 -6.89
N ARG A 56 2.03 -1.96 -7.82
CA ARG A 56 2.00 -2.66 -9.11
C ARG A 56 2.63 -4.04 -9.02
N ILE A 57 3.85 -4.17 -8.47
CA ILE A 57 4.68 -5.39 -8.43
C ILE A 57 5.35 -5.64 -7.06
N GLY A 58 4.74 -5.22 -5.95
CA GLY A 58 5.29 -5.49 -4.61
C GLY A 58 6.44 -4.59 -4.13
N GLU A 59 7.21 -3.96 -5.02
CA GLU A 59 8.43 -3.20 -4.66
C GLU A 59 8.14 -1.99 -3.72
N ARG A 60 7.15 -1.15 -4.07
CA ARG A 60 6.78 0.05 -3.32
C ARG A 60 5.90 -0.27 -2.13
N SER A 61 5.23 -1.42 -2.17
CA SER A 61 4.44 -1.89 -1.04
C SER A 61 5.31 -2.54 0.04
N ALA A 62 6.49 -3.07 -0.30
CA ALA A 62 7.49 -3.47 0.69
C ALA A 62 7.96 -2.27 1.55
N HIS A 63 8.19 -1.10 0.92
CA HIS A 63 8.49 0.14 1.65
C HIS A 63 7.36 0.51 2.62
N THR A 64 6.12 0.50 2.14
CA THR A 64 4.95 0.84 2.98
C THR A 64 4.74 -0.18 4.10
N TRP A 65 4.96 -1.47 3.82
CA TRP A 65 4.94 -2.54 4.82
C TRP A 65 5.96 -2.28 5.92
N PHE A 66 7.21 -1.94 5.57
CA PHE A 66 8.27 -1.62 6.54
C PHE A 66 7.87 -0.45 7.44
N VAL A 67 7.30 0.61 6.85
CA VAL A 67 6.83 1.77 7.63
C VAL A 67 5.75 1.38 8.65
N LEU A 68 4.74 0.62 8.23
CA LEU A 68 3.64 0.21 9.11
C LEU A 68 4.10 -0.79 10.19
N HIS A 69 4.87 -1.81 9.79
CA HIS A 69 5.27 -2.89 10.68
C HIS A 69 6.46 -2.49 11.58
N GLU A 70 7.57 -2.05 10.97
CA GLU A 70 8.82 -1.82 11.70
C GLU A 70 8.87 -0.45 12.39
N LEU A 71 8.35 0.61 11.75
CA LEU A 71 8.42 1.96 12.32
C LEU A 71 7.23 2.30 13.22
N LEU A 72 6.03 1.83 12.87
CA LEU A 72 4.81 2.12 13.63
C LEU A 72 4.39 0.99 14.58
N GLY A 73 4.92 -0.22 14.40
CA GLY A 73 4.67 -1.35 15.29
C GLY A 73 3.36 -2.09 15.05
N GLU A 74 2.72 -1.90 13.89
CA GLU A 74 1.52 -2.64 13.52
C GLU A 74 1.87 -4.12 13.27
N ARG A 75 1.19 -5.04 13.97
CA ARG A 75 1.62 -6.45 14.01
C ARG A 75 1.05 -7.32 12.89
N ASP A 76 -0.12 -6.97 12.35
CA ASP A 76 -0.76 -7.74 11.28
C ASP A 76 -0.72 -6.95 9.97
N VAL A 77 0.50 -6.80 9.43
CA VAL A 77 0.74 -6.14 8.15
C VAL A 77 1.35 -7.14 7.17
N LYS A 78 0.73 -7.28 6.00
CA LYS A 78 1.20 -8.16 4.92
C LYS A 78 1.51 -7.35 3.68
N ASN A 79 2.58 -7.75 2.98
CA ASN A 79 2.87 -7.24 1.64
C ASN A 79 2.28 -8.21 0.61
N TYR A 80 1.39 -7.72 -0.26
CA TYR A 80 0.85 -8.48 -1.37
C TYR A 80 1.71 -8.23 -2.61
N ASP A 81 2.62 -9.15 -2.89
CA ASP A 81 3.66 -9.05 -3.92
C ASP A 81 3.08 -9.11 -5.34
N GLY A 82 2.09 -9.97 -5.60
CA GLY A 82 1.38 -10.03 -6.89
C GLY A 82 0.70 -8.71 -7.28
N SER A 83 0.27 -7.94 -6.27
CA SER A 83 -0.11 -6.53 -6.41
C SER A 83 -1.14 -6.29 -7.53
N TRP A 84 -1.15 -5.09 -8.15
CA TRP A 84 -2.11 -4.78 -9.22
C TRP A 84 -1.85 -5.54 -10.52
N THR A 85 -0.62 -5.96 -10.80
CA THR A 85 -0.35 -6.81 -11.97
C THR A 85 -1.08 -8.14 -11.90
N GLU A 86 -1.20 -8.73 -10.71
CA GLU A 86 -2.02 -9.92 -10.52
C GLU A 86 -3.51 -9.58 -10.48
N TRP A 87 -3.93 -8.72 -9.53
CA TRP A 87 -5.35 -8.43 -9.30
C TRP A 87 -6.05 -7.85 -10.54
N GLY A 88 -5.37 -6.96 -11.26
CA GLY A 88 -5.89 -6.35 -12.48
C GLY A 88 -6.15 -7.35 -13.61
N ASN A 89 -5.50 -8.51 -13.59
CA ASN A 89 -5.61 -9.57 -14.59
C ASN A 89 -6.44 -10.79 -14.14
N LEU A 90 -6.81 -10.92 -12.85
CA LEU A 90 -7.65 -12.01 -12.36
C LEU A 90 -9.10 -11.94 -12.88
N VAL A 91 -9.68 -13.07 -13.27
CA VAL A 91 -11.09 -13.12 -13.70
C VAL A 91 -12.03 -13.03 -12.51
N ASN A 92 -13.13 -12.28 -12.64
CA ASN A 92 -14.21 -12.17 -11.64
C ASN A 92 -13.82 -11.65 -10.25
N VAL A 93 -12.73 -10.89 -10.13
CA VAL A 93 -12.43 -10.13 -8.90
C VAL A 93 -13.07 -8.74 -8.93
N PRO A 94 -13.51 -8.22 -7.76
CA PRO A 94 -14.10 -6.90 -7.68
C PRO A 94 -13.04 -5.80 -7.86
N ILE A 95 -13.42 -4.73 -8.56
CA ILE A 95 -12.59 -3.54 -8.82
C ILE A 95 -13.45 -2.30 -8.62
N GLU A 96 -12.96 -1.37 -7.81
CA GLU A 96 -13.53 -0.02 -7.69
C GLU A 96 -12.76 0.97 -8.58
N LYS A 97 -13.46 2.00 -9.06
CA LYS A 97 -12.91 3.13 -9.82
C LYS A 97 -13.35 4.42 -9.13
N GLY A 98 -12.42 5.35 -8.96
CA GLY A 98 -12.69 6.64 -8.29
C GLY A 98 -11.44 7.17 -7.64
#